data_AF-A0A959RLS4-F1
#
_entry.id   AF-A0A959RLS4-F1
#
_cell.length_a   1.000
_cell.length_b   1.000
_cell.length_c   1.000
_cell.angle_alpha   90.00
_cell.angle_beta   90.00
_cell.angle_gamma   90.00
#
_symmetry.space_group_name_H-M   'P 1'
#
loop_
_entity.id
_entity.type
_entity.pdbx_description
1 polymer ?
#
loop_
_entity_poly.entity_id
_entity_poly.type
_entity_poly.pdbx_seq_one_letter_code
_entity_poly.pdbx_strand_id
1 'polypeptide(L)'
;SFYFAPDKYYGSKNDLKKFIDECHKRNIAVIMDIVLNHSYGRSSFVRLYSSGNFGPPTGENPWYNVTSPNPVFSWGFDFNHESEQTKILVDRVNKYWLEEYNFDGFRFDFTKGFTNTPGDGSNYDQRRIDILKRMADKIWEVDSSAYLILEHFAPDLEEKILTDYGMMVWGNNNYNYNEASMGYHDNSKSNFSRISYLNHTFTKPHLVGYMESHDEERLMYKNLQFGNSSGDYDITELNTALSRIKLAAAFFITIPGPKMIWQFGELGYDYSIDYNGRIGNKPIKWDYLENIDRSNLYKTYAALNYLKNNYEAFSTSNFNLNVTSYVKRIQLTHESMNVVIIGNFDVITRSISPSFQNTGIWYDYFSGDSLDVTDTQISIQLNPGEFHIYSTEKLPVPEKDILLGDLEINTTPNDFNLLQNYPNPFNPSTTIKYTIPSNIKSKTANGSAFVQLNVFDILGKRVATLVNQNQKPGNYEVEFNSSNLHGDAQGLSSGIYFYSISAGNFRETKKMIILK
;
A
#
# COMPACT_ATOMS: atom_id res chain seq x y z
N SER A 1 -6.76 31.96 -1.14
CA SER A 1 -7.55 30.75 -0.87
C SER A 1 -8.99 31.04 -1.19
N PHE A 2 -9.61 30.25 -2.07
CA PHE A 2 -11.00 30.40 -2.46
C PHE A 2 -11.74 29.12 -2.07
N TYR A 3 -12.45 29.13 -0.94
CA TYR A 3 -13.06 27.92 -0.37
C TYR A 3 -14.26 27.36 -1.14
N PHE A 4 -14.76 28.09 -2.14
CA PHE A 4 -15.93 27.72 -2.95
C PHE A 4 -15.56 27.45 -4.42
N ALA A 5 -14.28 27.29 -4.72
CA ALA A 5 -13.82 27.08 -6.09
C ALA A 5 -12.70 26.03 -6.13
N PRO A 6 -12.76 25.05 -7.04
CA PRO A 6 -11.61 24.18 -7.30
C PRO A 6 -10.48 24.99 -7.94
N ASP A 7 -9.24 24.57 -7.71
CA ASP A 7 -8.10 25.21 -8.38
C ASP A 7 -8.14 24.94 -9.88
N LYS A 8 -8.06 26.02 -10.67
CA LYS A 8 -8.09 25.96 -12.14
C LYS A 8 -6.97 25.10 -12.73
N TYR A 9 -5.87 24.88 -12.01
CA TYR A 9 -4.77 24.02 -12.46
C TYR A 9 -5.23 22.57 -12.66
N TYR A 10 -6.17 22.08 -11.86
CA TYR A 10 -6.63 20.69 -11.91
C TYR A 10 -7.79 20.45 -12.88
N GLY A 11 -8.37 21.51 -13.46
CA GLY A 11 -9.45 21.42 -14.42
C GLY A 11 -10.61 22.37 -14.11
N SER A 12 -11.68 22.25 -14.88
CA SER A 12 -12.91 23.01 -14.65
C SER A 12 -13.75 22.40 -13.53
N LYS A 13 -14.72 23.18 -13.01
CA LYS A 13 -15.71 22.63 -12.06
C LYS A 13 -16.45 21.40 -12.59
N ASN A 14 -16.69 21.34 -13.91
CA ASN A 14 -17.41 20.23 -14.52
C ASN A 14 -16.53 18.97 -14.63
N ASP A 15 -15.21 19.14 -14.77
CA ASP A 15 -14.27 18.02 -14.78
C ASP A 15 -14.23 17.34 -13.41
N LEU A 16 -14.22 18.13 -12.33
CA LEU A 16 -14.30 17.59 -10.97
C LEU A 16 -15.63 16.87 -10.71
N LYS A 17 -16.77 17.46 -11.09
CA LYS A 17 -18.08 16.78 -10.97
C LYS A 17 -18.10 15.46 -11.74
N LYS A 18 -17.61 15.47 -12.99
CA LYS A 18 -17.52 14.26 -13.81
C LYS A 18 -16.63 13.20 -13.16
N PHE A 19 -15.51 13.58 -12.56
CA PHE A 19 -14.65 12.66 -11.82
C PHE A 19 -15.41 11.98 -10.67
N ILE A 20 -16.10 12.77 -9.84
CA ILE A 20 -16.88 12.26 -8.70
C ILE A 20 -18.02 11.33 -9.20
N ASP A 21 -18.76 11.75 -10.22
CA ASP A 21 -19.83 10.93 -10.82
C ASP A 21 -19.29 9.59 -11.36
N GLU A 22 -18.10 9.56 -11.96
CA GLU A 22 -17.48 8.32 -12.44
C GLU A 22 -16.99 7.44 -11.28
N CYS A 23 -16.51 8.01 -10.17
CA CYS A 23 -16.19 7.25 -8.95
C CYS A 23 -17.45 6.60 -8.37
N HIS A 24 -18.54 7.35 -8.23
CA HIS A 24 -19.81 6.85 -7.70
C HIS A 24 -20.42 5.72 -8.54
N LYS A 25 -20.34 5.81 -9.88
CA LYS A 25 -20.76 4.70 -10.78
C LYS A 25 -20.00 3.39 -10.54
N ARG A 26 -18.84 3.47 -9.88
CA ARG A 26 -17.97 2.32 -9.55
C ARG A 26 -18.00 1.98 -8.06
N ASN A 27 -18.95 2.55 -7.30
CA ASN A 27 -19.08 2.40 -5.84
C ASN A 27 -17.81 2.85 -5.09
N ILE A 28 -17.18 3.94 -5.53
CA ILE A 28 -16.02 4.54 -4.89
C ILE A 28 -16.44 5.88 -4.28
N ALA A 29 -16.38 5.99 -2.95
CA ALA A 29 -16.55 7.25 -2.25
C ALA A 29 -15.34 8.17 -2.48
N VAL A 30 -15.58 9.48 -2.57
CA VAL A 30 -14.57 10.53 -2.76
C VAL A 30 -14.59 11.44 -1.53
N ILE A 31 -13.48 11.45 -0.80
CA ILE A 31 -13.27 12.29 0.38
C ILE A 31 -12.38 13.47 0.02
N MET A 32 -12.78 14.68 0.40
CA MET A 32 -12.01 15.90 0.14
C MET A 32 -11.19 16.29 1.37
N ASP A 33 -9.90 16.56 1.16
CA ASP A 33 -9.08 17.25 2.17
C ASP A 33 -9.48 18.72 2.25
N ILE A 34 -9.73 19.24 3.45
CA ILE A 34 -10.12 20.62 3.66
C ILE A 34 -9.34 21.27 4.80
N VAL A 35 -8.67 22.38 4.45
CA VAL A 35 -7.90 23.20 5.39
C VAL A 35 -8.78 24.31 5.92
N LEU A 36 -9.33 24.11 7.13
CA LEU A 36 -10.16 25.11 7.82
C LEU A 36 -9.54 25.62 9.12
N ASN A 37 -8.34 25.16 9.51
CA ASN A 37 -7.62 25.75 10.64
C ASN A 37 -7.13 27.16 10.32
N HIS A 38 -6.57 27.34 9.13
CA HIS A 38 -5.77 28.52 8.81
C HIS A 38 -5.87 28.94 7.35
N SER A 39 -5.47 30.18 7.08
CA SER A 39 -5.16 30.62 5.72
C SER A 39 -4.13 31.74 5.70
N TYR A 40 -3.50 31.94 4.55
CA TYR A 40 -2.50 33.01 4.37
C TYR A 40 -3.14 34.31 3.89
N GLY A 41 -2.37 35.40 3.94
CA GLY A 41 -2.81 36.76 3.59
C GLY A 41 -3.42 36.92 2.19
N ARG A 42 -3.30 35.95 1.28
CA ARG A 42 -4.00 35.96 -0.02
C ARG A 42 -5.48 35.59 0.06
N SER A 43 -5.95 35.05 1.19
CA SER A 43 -7.36 34.77 1.45
C SER A 43 -8.17 36.06 1.50
N SER A 44 -9.30 36.13 0.80
CA SER A 44 -10.19 37.30 0.84
C SER A 44 -10.69 37.59 2.26
N PHE A 45 -10.93 36.54 3.05
CA PHE A 45 -11.38 36.66 4.44
C PHE A 45 -10.32 37.27 5.36
N VAL A 46 -9.03 37.10 5.04
CA VAL A 46 -7.95 37.81 5.74
C VAL A 46 -7.87 39.26 5.23
N ARG A 47 -7.81 39.44 3.91
CA ARG A 47 -7.54 40.74 3.26
C ARG A 47 -8.57 41.82 3.54
N LEU A 48 -9.83 41.44 3.74
CA LEU A 48 -10.89 42.40 4.03
C LEU A 48 -10.63 43.19 5.32
N TYR A 49 -9.95 42.58 6.29
CA TYR A 49 -9.66 43.16 7.60
C TYR A 49 -8.23 42.80 8.02
N SER A 50 -7.24 43.25 7.23
CA SER A 50 -5.81 43.02 7.49
C SER A 50 -5.03 44.32 7.65
N SER A 51 -3.98 44.27 8.47
CA SER A 51 -2.99 45.35 8.53
C SER A 51 -2.09 45.30 7.28
N GLY A 52 -2.08 46.37 6.49
CA GLY A 52 -1.26 46.47 5.29
C GLY A 52 -1.63 45.49 4.16
N ASN A 53 -0.71 45.33 3.20
CA ASN A 53 -0.91 44.44 2.05
C ASN A 53 -0.45 43.03 2.40
N PHE A 54 -1.39 42.08 2.51
CA PHE A 54 -1.16 40.68 2.91
C PHE A 54 -0.64 40.50 4.36
N GLY A 55 -0.79 41.50 5.24
CA GLY A 55 -0.40 41.38 6.65
C GLY A 55 -1.47 40.72 7.54
N PRO A 56 -1.24 40.70 8.87
CA PRO A 56 -2.10 39.96 9.79
C PRO A 56 -3.50 40.55 9.93
N PRO A 57 -4.51 39.71 10.30
CA PRO A 57 -5.85 40.15 10.64
C PRO A 57 -5.84 41.25 11.71
N THR A 58 -6.71 42.25 11.56
CA THR A 58 -6.95 43.26 12.60
C THR A 58 -8.02 42.76 13.58
N GLY A 59 -8.19 43.47 14.71
CA GLY A 59 -9.28 43.17 15.66
C GLY A 59 -10.69 43.35 15.09
N GLU A 60 -10.84 43.93 13.90
CA GLU A 60 -12.11 44.05 13.19
C GLU A 60 -12.43 42.81 12.35
N ASN A 61 -11.47 41.89 12.17
CA ASN A 61 -11.67 40.68 11.40
C ASN A 61 -12.64 39.73 12.13
N PRO A 62 -13.80 39.41 11.55
CA PRO A 62 -14.79 38.60 12.26
C PRO A 62 -14.45 37.10 12.24
N TRP A 63 -13.50 36.65 11.42
CA TRP A 63 -13.22 35.22 11.22
C TRP A 63 -11.94 34.73 11.88
N TYR A 64 -10.92 35.58 11.99
CA TYR A 64 -9.57 35.15 12.39
C TYR A 64 -9.21 35.64 13.79
N ASN A 65 -8.34 34.87 14.44
CA ASN A 65 -7.63 35.37 15.60
C ASN A 65 -6.60 36.43 15.15
N VAL A 66 -6.49 37.54 15.90
CA VAL A 66 -5.47 38.58 15.66
C VAL A 66 -4.06 38.03 15.93
N THR A 67 -3.95 37.16 16.93
CA THR A 67 -2.74 36.43 17.28
C THR A 67 -3.09 34.97 17.40
N SER A 68 -2.28 34.10 16.79
CA SER A 68 -2.52 32.66 16.84
C SER A 68 -2.56 32.17 18.29
N PRO A 69 -3.57 31.37 18.68
CA PRO A 69 -3.55 30.68 19.96
C PRO A 69 -2.51 29.54 19.99
N ASN A 70 -1.99 29.11 18.82
CA ASN A 70 -1.00 28.05 18.72
C ASN A 70 0.41 28.60 18.39
N PRO A 71 1.29 28.77 19.38
CA PRO A 71 2.63 29.30 19.14
C PRO A 71 3.63 28.26 18.59
N VAL A 72 3.27 26.98 18.55
CA VAL A 72 4.18 25.88 18.18
C VAL A 72 3.93 25.41 16.75
N PHE A 73 2.68 25.09 16.45
CA PHE A 73 2.24 24.59 15.15
C PHE A 73 1.24 25.59 14.55
N SER A 74 1.76 26.54 13.77
CA SER A 74 0.94 27.57 13.12
C SER A 74 1.44 27.81 11.70
N TRP A 75 0.49 27.89 10.78
CA TRP A 75 0.71 28.11 9.36
C TRP A 75 -0.18 29.26 8.90
N GLY A 76 0.38 30.46 8.67
CA GLY A 76 -0.43 31.61 8.29
C GLY A 76 -1.27 32.16 9.44
N PHE A 77 -2.56 32.43 9.20
CA PHE A 77 -3.47 33.03 10.19
C PHE A 77 -4.59 32.05 10.54
N ASP A 78 -4.75 31.79 11.83
CA ASP A 78 -5.72 30.85 12.37
C ASP A 78 -7.13 31.44 12.42
N PHE A 79 -8.12 30.65 12.00
CA PHE A 79 -9.52 30.98 12.20
C PHE A 79 -9.86 30.95 13.70
N ASN A 80 -10.68 31.90 14.12
CA ASN A 80 -11.35 31.86 15.42
C ASN A 80 -12.59 30.96 15.30
N HIS A 81 -12.47 29.69 15.62
CA HIS A 81 -13.58 28.71 15.51
C HIS A 81 -14.71 28.92 16.52
N GLU A 82 -14.52 29.76 17.54
CA GLU A 82 -15.58 30.16 18.48
C GLU A 82 -16.43 31.32 17.93
N SER A 83 -15.90 32.10 16.98
CA SER A 83 -16.62 33.19 16.31
C SER A 83 -17.83 32.67 15.54
N GLU A 84 -18.95 33.38 15.64
CA GLU A 84 -20.18 33.05 14.93
C GLU A 84 -19.98 33.11 13.41
N GLN A 85 -19.23 34.10 12.94
CA GLN A 85 -18.97 34.30 11.52
C GLN A 85 -18.09 33.19 10.94
N THR A 86 -17.18 32.63 11.75
CA THR A 86 -16.39 31.45 11.36
C THR A 86 -17.26 30.21 11.30
N LYS A 87 -18.11 29.97 12.29
CA LYS A 87 -19.06 28.84 12.27
C LYS A 87 -19.93 28.88 11.02
N ILE A 88 -20.52 30.03 10.70
CA ILE A 88 -21.31 30.23 9.48
C ILE A 88 -20.48 29.96 8.22
N LEU A 89 -19.24 30.44 8.16
CA LEU A 89 -18.37 30.20 7.00
C LEU A 89 -18.07 28.70 6.83
N VAL A 90 -17.63 28.04 7.90
CA VAL A 90 -17.31 26.60 7.91
C VAL A 90 -18.51 25.78 7.47
N ASP A 91 -19.69 26.05 8.04
CA ASP A 91 -20.92 25.32 7.70
C ASP A 91 -21.29 25.50 6.23
N ARG A 92 -21.17 26.74 5.70
CA ARG A 92 -21.44 27.02 4.28
C ARG A 92 -20.44 26.36 3.35
N VAL A 93 -19.16 26.33 3.70
CA VAL A 93 -18.12 25.68 2.88
C VAL A 93 -18.39 24.19 2.80
N ASN A 94 -18.59 23.52 3.93
CA ASN A 94 -18.86 22.08 3.96
C ASN A 94 -20.15 21.74 3.20
N LYS A 95 -21.24 22.47 3.46
CA LYS A 95 -22.51 22.32 2.74
C LYS A 95 -22.35 22.46 1.22
N TYR A 96 -21.60 23.47 0.77
CA TYR A 96 -21.38 23.71 -0.65
C TYR A 96 -20.72 22.52 -1.34
N TRP A 97 -19.67 21.93 -0.76
CA TRP A 97 -18.98 20.81 -1.39
C TRP A 97 -19.79 19.51 -1.39
N LEU A 98 -20.64 19.31 -0.39
CA LEU A 98 -21.61 18.20 -0.40
C LEU A 98 -22.68 18.40 -1.47
N GLU A 99 -23.35 19.56 -1.51
CA GLU A 99 -24.51 19.77 -2.41
C GLU A 99 -24.12 20.06 -3.86
N GLU A 100 -23.05 20.82 -4.11
CA GLU A 100 -22.68 21.23 -5.47
C GLU A 100 -21.85 20.15 -6.20
N TYR A 101 -21.04 19.39 -5.46
CA TYR A 101 -20.08 18.43 -6.03
C TYR A 101 -20.33 16.98 -5.63
N ASN A 102 -21.22 16.71 -4.67
CA ASN A 102 -21.49 15.35 -4.17
C ASN A 102 -20.25 14.66 -3.60
N PHE A 103 -19.37 15.38 -2.88
CA PHE A 103 -18.35 14.70 -2.09
C PHE A 103 -19.01 13.85 -0.98
N ASP A 104 -18.42 12.70 -0.65
CA ASP A 104 -18.95 11.76 0.35
C ASP A 104 -18.50 12.09 1.78
N GLY A 105 -17.74 13.17 1.95
CA GLY A 105 -17.20 13.58 3.23
C GLY A 105 -15.86 14.30 3.14
N PHE A 106 -15.26 14.53 4.29
CA PHE A 106 -14.09 15.38 4.45
C PHE A 106 -13.00 14.74 5.29
N ARG A 107 -11.74 14.98 4.92
CA ARG A 107 -10.59 14.96 5.84
C ARG A 107 -10.31 16.39 6.25
N PHE A 108 -10.39 16.68 7.55
CA PHE A 108 -10.06 17.99 8.07
C PHE A 108 -8.58 18.04 8.48
N ASP A 109 -7.87 18.98 7.86
CA ASP A 109 -6.48 19.30 8.17
C ASP A 109 -6.33 19.93 9.55
N PHE A 110 -5.31 19.49 10.28
CA PHE A 110 -4.84 20.04 11.54
C PHE A 110 -5.96 20.40 12.54
N THR A 111 -6.85 19.45 12.82
CA THR A 111 -8.01 19.70 13.69
C THR A 111 -7.64 19.97 15.15
N LYS A 112 -6.43 19.64 15.58
CA LYS A 112 -5.88 20.08 16.88
C LYS A 112 -5.92 21.59 17.07
N GLY A 113 -5.79 22.34 15.97
CA GLY A 113 -5.82 23.79 15.94
C GLY A 113 -7.23 24.38 15.90
N PHE A 114 -8.30 23.56 15.82
CA PHE A 114 -9.70 24.04 15.84
C PHE A 114 -10.11 24.42 17.27
N THR A 115 -9.30 25.27 17.91
CA THR A 115 -9.44 25.72 19.28
C THR A 115 -8.86 27.12 19.42
N ASN A 116 -9.39 27.88 20.38
CA ASN A 116 -8.78 29.12 20.84
C ASN A 116 -8.02 28.96 22.16
N THR A 117 -7.91 27.73 22.68
CA THR A 117 -7.11 27.43 23.86
C THR A 117 -5.63 27.61 23.54
N PRO A 118 -4.89 28.48 24.27
CA PRO A 118 -3.47 28.68 24.00
C PRO A 118 -2.64 27.41 24.22
N GLY A 119 -1.77 27.07 23.27
CA GLY A 119 -0.87 25.92 23.36
C GLY A 119 -0.65 25.23 22.01
N ASP A 120 0.01 24.07 22.02
CA ASP A 120 0.30 23.29 20.81
C ASP A 120 -0.88 22.40 20.35
N GLY A 121 -1.99 22.43 21.10
CA GLY A 121 -3.16 21.59 20.89
C GLY A 121 -3.01 20.14 21.37
N SER A 122 -1.89 19.74 21.99
CA SER A 122 -1.62 18.35 22.41
C SER A 122 -2.30 17.94 23.72
N ASN A 123 -2.81 18.89 24.49
CA ASN A 123 -3.61 18.60 25.69
C ASN A 123 -5.07 18.33 25.33
N TYR A 124 -5.76 17.62 26.23
CA TYR A 124 -7.22 17.44 26.16
C TYR A 124 -7.91 18.80 26.12
N ASP A 125 -8.83 19.00 25.18
CA ASP A 125 -9.57 20.24 25.03
C ASP A 125 -11.07 20.01 24.79
N GLN A 126 -11.88 20.25 25.83
CA GLN A 126 -13.33 20.13 25.74
C GLN A 126 -13.94 21.09 24.71
N ARG A 127 -13.39 22.29 24.55
CA ARG A 127 -13.95 23.29 23.62
C ARG A 127 -13.73 22.86 22.18
N ARG A 128 -12.57 22.29 21.88
CA ARG A 128 -12.27 21.70 20.57
C ARG A 128 -13.23 20.56 20.25
N ILE A 129 -13.48 19.67 21.22
CA ILE A 129 -14.48 18.59 21.09
C ILE A 129 -15.86 19.17 20.74
N ASP A 130 -16.30 20.21 21.47
CA ASP A 130 -17.62 20.82 21.26
C ASP A 130 -17.72 21.50 19.87
N ILE A 131 -16.65 22.16 19.42
CA ILE A 131 -16.55 22.76 18.08
C ILE A 131 -16.67 21.68 16.99
N LEU A 132 -15.91 20.58 17.12
CA LEU A 132 -15.90 19.49 16.14
C LEU A 132 -17.25 18.76 16.11
N LYS A 133 -17.88 18.50 17.27
CA LYS A 133 -19.22 17.90 17.33
C LYS A 133 -20.28 18.77 16.67
N ARG A 134 -20.26 20.08 16.94
CA ARG A 134 -21.14 21.05 16.28
C ARG A 134 -20.94 21.05 14.76
N MET A 135 -19.69 21.00 14.30
CA MET A 135 -19.39 20.87 12.86
C MET A 135 -19.95 19.59 12.27
N ALA A 136 -19.78 18.46 12.96
CA ALA A 136 -20.29 17.16 12.54
C ALA A 136 -21.82 17.15 12.43
N ASP A 137 -22.52 17.68 13.44
CA ASP A 137 -23.98 17.79 13.40
C ASP A 137 -24.45 18.60 12.18
N LYS A 138 -23.76 19.71 11.86
CA LYS A 138 -24.11 20.54 10.69
C LYS A 138 -23.82 19.88 9.36
N ILE A 139 -22.78 19.05 9.29
CA ILE A 139 -22.48 18.25 8.11
C ILE A 139 -23.52 17.14 7.95
N TRP A 140 -23.87 16.44 9.02
CA TRP A 140 -24.85 15.35 9.01
C TRP A 140 -26.31 15.83 8.87
N GLU A 141 -26.60 17.09 9.19
CA GLU A 141 -27.87 17.76 8.80
C GLU A 141 -28.01 17.86 7.27
N VAL A 142 -26.91 18.00 6.53
CA VAL A 142 -26.89 18.05 5.05
C VAL A 142 -26.86 16.64 4.47
N ASP A 143 -25.97 15.80 4.96
CA ASP A 143 -25.85 14.39 4.58
C ASP A 143 -25.43 13.54 5.78
N SER A 144 -26.36 12.76 6.32
CA SER A 144 -26.12 11.88 7.48
C SER A 144 -25.15 10.73 7.21
N SER A 145 -24.80 10.47 5.95
CA SER A 145 -23.83 9.44 5.56
C SER A 145 -22.41 9.99 5.37
N ALA A 146 -22.22 11.31 5.41
CA ALA A 146 -20.94 11.93 5.15
C ALA A 146 -19.85 11.47 6.14
N TYR A 147 -18.70 11.10 5.60
CA TYR A 147 -17.52 10.75 6.39
C TYR A 147 -16.84 12.00 6.96
N LEU A 148 -16.44 11.95 8.23
CA LEU A 148 -15.61 12.98 8.85
C LEU A 148 -14.34 12.34 9.39
N ILE A 149 -13.23 12.65 8.75
CA ILE A 149 -11.90 12.12 9.09
C ILE A 149 -11.06 13.28 9.61
N LEU A 150 -10.45 13.12 10.78
CA LEU A 150 -9.71 14.18 11.46
C LEU A 150 -8.22 13.85 11.47
N GLU A 151 -7.39 14.78 10.99
CA GLU A 151 -5.99 14.82 11.40
C GLU A 151 -5.94 15.41 12.83
N HIS A 152 -5.98 14.53 13.84
CA HIS A 152 -6.33 14.94 15.21
C HIS A 152 -5.25 14.72 16.27
N PHE A 153 -4.33 13.77 16.14
CA PHE A 153 -3.15 13.50 17.02
C PHE A 153 -3.19 14.09 18.45
N ALA A 154 -4.30 13.85 19.15
CA ALA A 154 -4.63 14.38 20.48
C ALA A 154 -4.61 13.23 21.48
N PRO A 155 -4.77 13.47 22.79
CA PRO A 155 -4.79 12.37 23.76
C PRO A 155 -5.91 11.36 23.45
N ASP A 156 -5.63 10.07 23.67
CA ASP A 156 -6.55 8.96 23.37
C ASP A 156 -7.97 9.17 23.91
N LEU A 157 -8.11 9.82 25.08
CA LEU A 157 -9.42 10.15 25.66
C LEU A 157 -10.26 11.05 24.75
N GLU A 158 -9.65 12.07 24.16
CA GLU A 158 -10.34 13.02 23.27
C GLU A 158 -10.70 12.36 21.93
N GLU A 159 -9.73 11.65 21.32
CA GLU A 159 -9.98 10.90 20.09
C GLU A 159 -11.07 9.84 20.30
N LYS A 160 -11.12 9.19 21.47
CA LYS A 160 -12.19 8.27 21.82
C LYS A 160 -13.57 8.95 21.84
N ILE A 161 -13.67 10.14 22.45
CA ILE A 161 -14.94 10.89 22.50
C ILE A 161 -15.44 11.25 21.10
N LEU A 162 -14.54 11.66 20.20
CA LEU A 162 -14.88 12.03 18.82
C LEU A 162 -15.22 10.81 17.97
N THR A 163 -14.48 9.71 18.14
CA THR A 163 -14.74 8.47 17.42
C THR A 163 -16.03 7.79 17.87
N ASP A 164 -16.33 7.78 19.17
CA ASP A 164 -17.62 7.29 19.69
C ASP A 164 -18.80 8.13 19.15
N TYR A 165 -18.58 9.43 18.89
CA TYR A 165 -19.56 10.32 18.29
C TYR A 165 -19.85 10.02 16.81
N GLY A 166 -18.97 9.29 16.12
CA GLY A 166 -19.14 8.90 14.72
C GLY A 166 -18.06 9.43 13.77
N MET A 167 -17.12 10.24 14.26
CA MET A 167 -15.98 10.70 13.44
C MET A 167 -14.90 9.62 13.35
N MET A 168 -13.95 9.82 12.46
CA MET A 168 -12.77 8.99 12.28
C MET A 168 -11.51 9.82 12.51
N VAL A 169 -10.41 9.19 12.91
CA VAL A 169 -9.13 9.88 13.15
C VAL A 169 -7.98 9.20 12.42
N TRP A 170 -6.99 9.98 12.00
CA TRP A 170 -5.74 9.45 11.41
C TRP A 170 -4.89 8.71 12.44
N GLY A 171 -4.31 7.58 12.03
CA GLY A 171 -3.45 6.71 12.85
C GLY A 171 -2.06 6.54 12.25
N ASN A 172 -1.14 7.43 12.59
CA ASN A 172 0.23 7.41 12.08
C ASN A 172 1.05 6.26 12.69
N ASN A 173 1.51 5.32 11.87
CA ASN A 173 2.52 4.33 12.26
C ASN A 173 3.70 4.30 11.26
N ASN A 174 3.91 5.38 10.50
CA ASN A 174 4.95 5.44 9.46
C ASN A 174 6.34 5.08 9.99
N TYR A 175 6.75 5.70 11.10
CA TYR A 175 8.06 5.45 11.70
C TYR A 175 8.24 3.95 12.03
N ASN A 176 7.26 3.36 12.70
CA ASN A 176 7.35 1.97 13.15
C ASN A 176 7.36 0.97 11.98
N TYR A 177 6.57 1.24 10.94
CA TYR A 177 6.55 0.41 9.73
C TYR A 177 7.84 0.58 8.92
N ASN A 178 8.40 1.78 8.83
CA ASN A 178 9.71 2.03 8.22
C ASN A 178 10.82 1.23 8.92
N GLU A 179 10.90 1.33 10.25
CA GLU A 179 11.88 0.56 11.03
C GLU A 179 11.69 -0.95 10.83
N ALA A 180 10.44 -1.42 10.80
CA ALA A 180 10.13 -2.83 10.55
C ALA A 180 10.57 -3.26 9.13
N SER A 181 10.18 -2.52 8.10
CA SER A 181 10.45 -2.88 6.71
C SER A 181 11.94 -2.85 6.40
N MET A 182 12.69 -1.88 6.97
CA MET A 182 14.15 -1.80 6.88
C MET A 182 14.89 -2.89 7.66
N GLY A 183 14.21 -3.65 8.52
CA GLY A 183 14.83 -4.75 9.28
C GLY A 183 15.50 -4.30 10.58
N TYR A 184 14.99 -3.25 11.22
CA TYR A 184 15.47 -2.77 12.50
C TYR A 184 14.42 -2.90 13.61
N HIS A 185 14.87 -3.19 14.83
CA HIS A 185 13.97 -3.38 15.97
C HIS A 185 14.47 -2.79 17.30
N ASP A 186 15.72 -2.34 17.38
CA ASP A 186 16.33 -1.87 18.63
C ASP A 186 15.43 -0.89 19.38
N ASN A 187 15.36 -1.05 20.71
CA ASN A 187 14.50 -0.24 21.58
C ASN A 187 13.01 -0.25 21.20
N SER A 188 12.52 -1.36 20.62
CA SER A 188 11.13 -1.53 20.18
C SER A 188 10.67 -0.54 19.11
N LYS A 189 11.59 0.07 18.37
CA LYS A 189 11.25 1.11 17.38
C LYS A 189 10.35 0.63 16.24
N SER A 190 10.36 -0.66 15.92
CA SER A 190 9.43 -1.28 14.95
C SER A 190 8.16 -1.88 15.57
N ASN A 191 7.76 -1.42 16.77
CA ASN A 191 6.47 -1.75 17.36
C ASN A 191 5.35 -0.89 16.74
N PHE A 192 4.57 -1.48 15.83
CA PHE A 192 3.41 -0.84 15.21
C PHE A 192 2.08 -1.27 15.84
N SER A 193 2.05 -1.66 17.13
CA SER A 193 0.82 -2.11 17.80
C SER A 193 -0.27 -1.03 17.78
N ARG A 194 0.09 0.25 17.79
CA ARG A 194 -0.84 1.38 17.74
C ARG A 194 -1.60 1.51 16.42
N ILE A 195 -1.31 0.70 15.40
CA ILE A 195 -2.17 0.62 14.22
C ILE A 195 -3.53 -0.02 14.51
N SER A 196 -3.66 -0.71 15.65
CA SER A 196 -4.93 -1.21 16.16
C SER A 196 -5.69 -0.10 16.90
N TYR A 197 -6.94 0.11 16.51
CA TYR A 197 -7.86 1.00 17.21
C TYR A 197 -8.07 0.60 18.69
N LEU A 198 -7.92 -0.69 19.03
CA LEU A 198 -8.03 -1.16 20.42
C LEU A 198 -6.90 -0.60 21.31
N ASN A 199 -5.73 -0.34 20.73
CA ASN A 199 -4.61 0.27 21.45
C ASN A 199 -4.73 1.80 21.59
N HIS A 200 -5.81 2.39 21.07
CA HIS A 200 -6.25 3.76 21.34
C HIS A 200 -7.47 3.79 22.28
N THR A 201 -7.87 2.65 22.87
CA THR A 201 -9.08 2.48 23.70
C THR A 201 -10.42 2.64 22.95
N PHE A 202 -10.39 2.64 21.60
CA PHE A 202 -11.60 2.77 20.80
C PHE A 202 -12.41 1.49 20.81
N THR A 203 -13.74 1.63 20.75
CA THR A 203 -14.68 0.49 20.68
C THR A 203 -15.13 0.19 19.26
N LYS A 204 -14.94 1.15 18.34
CA LYS A 204 -15.25 1.05 16.92
C LYS A 204 -13.98 1.21 16.09
N PRO A 205 -13.91 0.60 14.90
CA PRO A 205 -12.75 0.70 14.00
C PRO A 205 -12.71 2.06 13.27
N HIS A 206 -12.65 3.16 14.02
CA HIS A 206 -12.65 4.54 13.47
C HIS A 206 -11.24 5.14 13.37
N LEU A 207 -10.20 4.31 13.48
CA LEU A 207 -8.81 4.70 13.25
C LEU A 207 -8.43 4.44 11.79
N VAL A 208 -8.24 5.50 11.01
CA VAL A 208 -7.71 5.45 9.63
C VAL A 208 -6.19 5.33 9.72
N GLY A 209 -5.72 4.10 9.88
CA GLY A 209 -4.30 3.80 10.02
C GLY A 209 -3.55 3.91 8.70
N TYR A 210 -2.28 4.32 8.74
CA TYR A 210 -1.42 4.40 7.56
C TYR A 210 0.05 4.09 7.83
N MET A 211 0.71 3.54 6.81
CA MET A 211 2.17 3.39 6.76
C MET A 211 2.83 4.60 6.08
N GLU A 212 2.12 5.26 5.18
CA GLU A 212 2.60 6.39 4.38
C GLU A 212 1.48 7.40 4.21
N SER A 213 1.82 8.69 4.16
CA SER A 213 0.90 9.76 3.76
C SER A 213 1.65 10.83 2.97
N HIS A 214 0.99 11.94 2.66
CA HIS A 214 1.70 13.07 2.05
C HIS A 214 2.78 13.67 2.99
N ASP A 215 2.71 13.40 4.30
CA ASP A 215 3.60 14.01 5.29
C ASP A 215 4.80 13.17 5.75
N GLU A 216 4.82 11.87 5.49
CA GLU A 216 5.88 11.00 5.98
C GLU A 216 6.59 10.24 4.86
N GLU A 217 7.85 9.86 5.09
CA GLU A 217 8.68 9.26 4.05
C GLU A 217 8.18 7.87 3.61
N ARG A 218 8.39 7.55 2.33
CA ARG A 218 8.00 6.26 1.72
C ARG A 218 8.83 5.11 2.28
N LEU A 219 8.18 3.99 2.58
CA LEU A 219 8.83 2.74 3.01
C LEU A 219 9.81 2.25 1.95
N MET A 220 9.41 2.28 0.68
CA MET A 220 10.28 1.79 -0.39
C MET A 220 11.55 2.64 -0.51
N TYR A 221 11.42 3.97 -0.46
CA TYR A 221 12.58 4.86 -0.46
C TYR A 221 13.50 4.55 0.73
N LYS A 222 12.95 4.44 1.95
CA LYS A 222 13.73 4.12 3.16
C LYS A 222 14.42 2.75 3.07
N ASN A 223 13.74 1.71 2.58
CA ASN A 223 14.32 0.38 2.38
C ASN A 223 15.51 0.44 1.42
N LEU A 224 15.37 1.10 0.27
CA LEU A 224 16.44 1.19 -0.74
C LEU A 224 17.65 2.01 -0.25
N GLN A 225 17.44 3.01 0.61
CA GLN A 225 18.52 3.88 1.07
C GLN A 225 19.19 3.40 2.37
N PHE A 226 18.44 2.75 3.24
CA PHE A 226 18.85 2.47 4.63
C PHE A 226 18.46 1.07 5.11
N GLY A 227 18.06 0.17 4.21
CA GLY A 227 17.74 -1.20 4.54
C GLY A 227 18.91 -1.93 5.20
N ASN A 228 18.59 -2.76 6.20
CA ASN A 228 19.57 -3.63 6.85
C ASN A 228 19.92 -4.84 5.95
N SER A 229 21.05 -5.48 6.25
CA SER A 229 21.49 -6.67 5.52
C SER A 229 22.20 -7.68 6.42
N SER A 230 22.18 -8.94 6.01
CA SER A 230 22.95 -10.02 6.64
C SER A 230 23.21 -11.15 5.66
N GLY A 231 24.48 -11.54 5.51
CA GLY A 231 24.87 -12.54 4.51
C GLY A 231 24.44 -12.12 3.10
N ASP A 232 23.68 -12.98 2.43
CA ASP A 232 23.18 -12.75 1.07
C ASP A 232 21.82 -12.01 1.04
N TYR A 233 21.26 -11.62 2.19
CA TYR A 233 20.00 -10.89 2.26
C TYR A 233 20.25 -9.40 2.47
N ASP A 234 19.95 -8.58 1.46
CA ASP A 234 20.15 -7.13 1.50
C ASP A 234 18.86 -6.38 1.12
N ILE A 235 18.30 -5.61 2.06
CA ILE A 235 17.05 -4.86 1.87
C ILE A 235 17.24 -3.63 0.97
N THR A 236 18.48 -3.18 0.73
CA THR A 236 18.73 -2.08 -0.21
C THR A 236 18.55 -2.50 -1.68
N GLU A 237 18.54 -3.80 -1.96
CA GLU A 237 18.24 -4.36 -3.27
C GLU A 237 16.74 -4.31 -3.59
N LEU A 238 16.40 -3.94 -4.83
CA LEU A 238 15.01 -3.69 -5.25
C LEU A 238 14.07 -4.85 -4.95
N ASN A 239 14.44 -6.08 -5.33
CA ASN A 239 13.55 -7.24 -5.20
C ASN A 239 13.36 -7.65 -3.74
N THR A 240 14.41 -7.52 -2.92
CA THR A 240 14.33 -7.72 -1.48
C THR A 240 13.43 -6.65 -0.86
N ALA A 241 13.65 -5.37 -1.16
CA ALA A 241 12.84 -4.26 -0.68
C ALA A 241 11.36 -4.43 -1.04
N LEU A 242 11.03 -4.81 -2.28
CA LEU A 242 9.65 -5.09 -2.70
C LEU A 242 9.04 -6.23 -1.87
N SER A 243 9.80 -7.29 -1.60
CA SER A 243 9.38 -8.39 -0.73
C SER A 243 9.13 -7.92 0.71
N ARG A 244 9.93 -6.97 1.23
CA ARG A 244 9.66 -6.32 2.52
C ARG A 244 8.36 -5.52 2.52
N ILE A 245 8.02 -4.85 1.41
CA ILE A 245 6.73 -4.14 1.30
C ILE A 245 5.56 -5.13 1.25
N LYS A 246 5.70 -6.30 0.60
CA LYS A 246 4.68 -7.38 0.65
C LYS A 246 4.42 -7.82 2.10
N LEU A 247 5.48 -8.09 2.85
CA LEU A 247 5.43 -8.45 4.27
C LEU A 247 4.75 -7.34 5.10
N ALA A 248 5.15 -6.08 4.93
CA ALA A 248 4.56 -4.95 5.63
C ALA A 248 3.05 -4.82 5.33
N ALA A 249 2.66 -4.97 4.05
CA ALA A 249 1.27 -4.93 3.62
C ALA A 249 0.44 -6.06 4.22
N ALA A 250 0.97 -7.29 4.31
CA ALA A 250 0.30 -8.41 4.95
C ALA A 250 0.00 -8.13 6.43
N PHE A 251 0.89 -7.43 7.13
CA PHE A 251 0.69 -7.00 8.52
C PHE A 251 -0.10 -5.70 8.68
N PHE A 252 -0.32 -4.95 7.61
CA PHE A 252 -1.06 -3.69 7.65
C PHE A 252 -2.53 -3.88 7.23
N ILE A 253 -2.78 -4.48 6.07
CA ILE A 253 -4.12 -4.59 5.46
C ILE A 253 -5.02 -5.54 6.25
N THR A 254 -4.45 -6.64 6.77
CA THR A 254 -5.19 -7.69 7.48
C THR A 254 -5.62 -7.29 8.89
N ILE A 255 -5.07 -6.21 9.45
CA ILE A 255 -5.52 -5.68 10.74
C ILE A 255 -6.91 -5.04 10.57
N PRO A 256 -7.89 -5.40 11.41
CA PRO A 256 -9.24 -4.84 11.35
C PRO A 256 -9.29 -3.30 11.36
N GLY A 257 -10.31 -2.76 10.70
CA GLY A 257 -10.52 -1.33 10.51
C GLY A 257 -9.88 -0.73 9.26
N PRO A 258 -10.19 0.55 8.97
CA PRO A 258 -9.83 1.23 7.73
C PRO A 258 -8.31 1.44 7.62
N LYS A 259 -7.83 1.45 6.38
CA LYS A 259 -6.41 1.54 6.03
C LYS A 259 -6.27 2.52 4.88
N MET A 260 -5.34 3.47 5.01
CA MET A 260 -5.01 4.39 3.93
C MET A 260 -3.72 3.91 3.26
N ILE A 261 -3.78 3.77 1.93
CA ILE A 261 -2.65 3.45 1.07
C ILE A 261 -2.29 4.73 0.32
N TRP A 262 -1.02 5.14 0.40
CA TRP A 262 -0.53 6.28 -0.35
C TRP A 262 -0.32 5.91 -1.83
N GLN A 263 -0.61 6.85 -2.73
CA GLN A 263 -0.55 6.63 -4.18
C GLN A 263 0.79 6.01 -4.60
N PHE A 264 0.72 4.92 -5.36
CA PHE A 264 1.85 4.10 -5.85
C PHE A 264 2.60 3.31 -4.77
N GLY A 265 2.22 3.38 -3.49
CA GLY A 265 2.82 2.56 -2.44
C GLY A 265 2.65 1.05 -2.71
N GLU A 266 1.53 0.67 -3.31
CA GLU A 266 1.23 -0.68 -3.81
C GLU A 266 2.09 -1.13 -5.00
N LEU A 267 2.91 -0.24 -5.55
CA LEU A 267 3.89 -0.48 -6.60
C LEU A 267 5.33 -0.19 -6.13
N GLY A 268 5.53 0.06 -4.83
CA GLY A 268 6.82 0.35 -4.23
C GLY A 268 7.32 1.76 -4.60
N TYR A 269 6.53 2.80 -4.34
CA TYR A 269 6.93 4.16 -4.69
C TYR A 269 8.20 4.60 -3.95
N ASP A 270 9.27 4.82 -4.70
CA ASP A 270 10.65 5.00 -4.23
C ASP A 270 11.17 6.43 -4.39
N TYR A 271 10.30 7.40 -4.68
CA TYR A 271 10.66 8.81 -4.66
C TYR A 271 10.47 9.38 -3.26
N SER A 272 11.51 10.04 -2.76
CA SER A 272 11.44 10.77 -1.49
C SER A 272 10.33 11.82 -1.50
N ILE A 273 9.72 12.04 -0.34
CA ILE A 273 8.83 13.18 -0.09
C ILE A 273 9.46 14.53 -0.38
N ASP A 274 10.79 14.62 -0.35
CA ASP A 274 11.54 15.85 -0.65
C ASP A 274 11.99 15.95 -2.12
N TYR A 275 11.65 14.97 -2.97
CA TYR A 275 11.88 15.09 -4.41
C TYR A 275 11.18 16.33 -4.96
N ASN A 276 11.93 17.21 -5.64
CA ASN A 276 11.43 18.50 -6.12
C ASN A 276 10.88 19.42 -5.00
N GLY A 277 11.37 19.23 -3.77
CA GLY A 277 10.88 19.91 -2.58
C GLY A 277 9.59 19.28 -2.01
N ARG A 278 9.33 19.55 -0.72
CA ARG A 278 8.24 18.95 0.05
C ARG A 278 6.86 19.04 -0.63
N ILE A 279 6.49 20.23 -1.07
CA ILE A 279 5.22 20.52 -1.77
C ILE A 279 5.31 20.42 -3.29
N GLY A 280 6.46 19.99 -3.82
CA GLY A 280 6.68 19.89 -5.26
C GLY A 280 6.02 18.65 -5.85
N ASN A 281 5.60 18.77 -7.12
CA ASN A 281 5.04 17.66 -7.88
C ASN A 281 6.00 16.48 -7.91
N LYS A 282 5.48 15.30 -7.57
CA LYS A 282 6.20 14.03 -7.60
C LYS A 282 5.88 13.27 -8.90
N PRO A 283 6.80 12.42 -9.42
CA PRO A 283 6.58 11.72 -10.68
C PRO A 283 5.41 10.74 -10.62
N ILE A 284 4.57 10.74 -11.66
CA ILE A 284 3.51 9.74 -11.85
C ILE A 284 4.15 8.49 -12.47
N LYS A 285 3.97 7.32 -11.84
CA LYS A 285 4.74 6.10 -12.14
C LYS A 285 3.90 4.91 -12.62
N TRP A 286 3.13 5.14 -13.68
CA TRP A 286 2.40 4.04 -14.35
C TRP A 286 3.33 3.03 -15.02
N ASP A 287 4.55 3.44 -15.40
CA ASP A 287 5.63 2.57 -15.92
C ASP A 287 6.04 1.49 -14.92
N TYR A 288 5.73 1.63 -13.62
CA TYR A 288 6.05 0.60 -12.62
C TYR A 288 5.31 -0.71 -12.85
N LEU A 289 4.18 -0.68 -13.54
CA LEU A 289 3.44 -1.90 -13.91
C LEU A 289 4.18 -2.73 -14.96
N GLU A 290 5.15 -2.15 -15.67
CA GLU A 290 5.95 -2.88 -16.67
C GLU A 290 7.03 -3.76 -16.00
N ASN A 291 7.38 -3.48 -14.75
CA ASN A 291 8.27 -4.31 -13.93
C ASN A 291 7.46 -5.41 -13.23
N ILE A 292 7.83 -6.66 -13.46
CA ILE A 292 7.08 -7.81 -12.95
C ILE A 292 7.06 -7.88 -11.42
N ASP A 293 8.16 -7.55 -10.73
CA ASP A 293 8.22 -7.60 -9.26
C ASP A 293 7.32 -6.54 -8.62
N ARG A 294 7.25 -5.35 -9.22
CA ARG A 294 6.33 -4.28 -8.81
C ARG A 294 4.89 -4.64 -9.13
N SER A 295 4.60 -5.22 -10.30
CA SER A 295 3.28 -5.75 -10.61
C SER A 295 2.86 -6.86 -9.63
N ASN A 296 3.79 -7.72 -9.22
CA ASN A 296 3.56 -8.73 -8.20
C ASN A 296 3.28 -8.12 -6.82
N LEU A 297 3.93 -7.01 -6.47
CA LEU A 297 3.57 -6.24 -5.27
C LEU A 297 2.12 -5.73 -5.35
N TYR A 298 1.72 -5.14 -6.47
CA TYR A 298 0.35 -4.69 -6.70
C TYR A 298 -0.65 -5.84 -6.58
N LYS A 299 -0.37 -6.99 -7.20
CA LYS A 299 -1.20 -8.20 -7.09
C LYS A 299 -1.28 -8.73 -5.66
N THR A 300 -0.19 -8.61 -4.89
CA THR A 300 -0.17 -8.95 -3.46
C THR A 300 -1.11 -8.04 -2.67
N TYR A 301 -1.05 -6.72 -2.88
CA TYR A 301 -1.98 -5.76 -2.28
C TYR A 301 -3.43 -6.07 -2.68
N ALA A 302 -3.69 -6.40 -3.95
CA ALA A 302 -5.02 -6.78 -4.42
C ALA A 302 -5.53 -8.06 -3.72
N ALA A 303 -4.69 -9.08 -3.58
CA ALA A 303 -5.03 -10.32 -2.89
C ALA A 303 -5.34 -10.10 -1.39
N LEU A 304 -4.60 -9.22 -0.72
CA LEU A 304 -4.83 -8.86 0.69
C LEU A 304 -6.14 -8.05 0.86
N ASN A 305 -6.40 -7.09 -0.03
CA ASN A 305 -7.66 -6.35 -0.03
C ASN A 305 -8.85 -7.24 -0.36
N TYR A 306 -8.68 -8.24 -1.22
CA TYR A 306 -9.70 -9.25 -1.49
C TYR A 306 -10.08 -10.01 -0.22
N LEU A 307 -9.10 -10.46 0.57
CA LEU A 307 -9.37 -11.08 1.88
C LEU A 307 -10.18 -10.15 2.79
N LYS A 308 -9.72 -8.90 2.93
CA LYS A 308 -10.35 -7.90 3.80
C LYS A 308 -11.82 -7.62 3.44
N ASN A 309 -12.13 -7.58 2.16
CA ASN A 309 -13.46 -7.21 1.65
C ASN A 309 -14.45 -8.38 1.56
N ASN A 310 -13.96 -9.63 1.45
CA ASN A 310 -14.82 -10.78 1.16
C ASN A 310 -15.00 -11.73 2.35
N TYR A 311 -14.22 -11.58 3.42
CA TYR A 311 -14.29 -12.49 4.56
C TYR A 311 -14.39 -11.72 5.89
N GLU A 312 -15.48 -11.97 6.62
CA GLU A 312 -15.82 -11.27 7.86
C GLU A 312 -14.76 -11.40 8.96
N ALA A 313 -13.97 -12.48 8.95
CA ALA A 313 -12.86 -12.67 9.89
C ALA A 313 -11.83 -11.52 9.85
N PHE A 314 -11.64 -10.86 8.70
CA PHE A 314 -10.74 -9.70 8.57
C PHE A 314 -11.34 -8.37 9.06
N SER A 315 -12.60 -8.40 9.50
CA SER A 315 -13.30 -7.31 10.17
C SER A 315 -13.70 -7.64 11.61
N THR A 316 -13.23 -8.78 12.16
CA THR A 316 -13.52 -9.20 13.53
C THR A 316 -13.06 -8.17 14.56
N SER A 317 -13.80 -8.05 15.66
CA SER A 317 -13.37 -7.33 16.87
C SER A 317 -12.52 -8.19 17.80
N ASN A 318 -12.50 -9.51 17.60
CA ASN A 318 -11.71 -10.46 18.39
C ASN A 318 -10.39 -10.78 17.68
N PHE A 319 -9.39 -9.95 17.91
CA PHE A 319 -8.06 -10.13 17.34
C PHE A 319 -6.95 -9.83 18.34
N ASN A 320 -5.79 -10.44 18.13
CA ASN A 320 -4.58 -10.23 18.93
C ASN A 320 -3.40 -9.86 18.04
N LEU A 321 -2.62 -8.86 18.47
CA LEU A 321 -1.39 -8.43 17.79
C LEU A 321 -0.18 -8.72 18.68
N ASN A 322 0.73 -9.56 18.21
CA ASN A 322 2.08 -9.68 18.72
C ASN A 322 3.05 -9.11 17.68
N VAL A 323 3.17 -7.78 17.66
CA VAL A 323 3.90 -7.04 16.62
C VAL A 323 5.08 -6.24 17.17
N THR A 324 5.50 -6.58 18.38
CA THR A 324 6.54 -5.87 19.14
C THR A 324 7.92 -6.48 19.02
N SER A 325 8.13 -7.52 18.20
CA SER A 325 9.43 -8.21 18.06
C SER A 325 9.86 -8.30 16.58
N TYR A 326 11.02 -8.92 16.30
CA TYR A 326 11.48 -9.19 14.92
C TYR A 326 10.54 -10.16 14.18
N VAL A 327 10.09 -11.21 14.84
CA VAL A 327 9.02 -12.08 14.31
C VAL A 327 7.69 -11.58 14.85
N LYS A 328 6.70 -11.45 13.98
CA LYS A 328 5.42 -10.84 14.30
C LYS A 328 4.29 -11.80 14.00
N ARG A 329 3.20 -11.67 14.76
CA ARG A 329 1.98 -12.45 14.59
C ARG A 329 0.73 -11.60 14.74
N ILE A 330 -0.27 -11.90 13.91
CA ILE A 330 -1.66 -11.44 14.05
C ILE A 330 -2.55 -12.66 14.15
N GLN A 331 -3.52 -12.64 15.06
CA GLN A 331 -4.55 -13.67 15.17
C GLN A 331 -5.91 -13.02 15.03
N LEU A 332 -6.74 -13.53 14.11
CA LEU A 332 -8.11 -13.11 13.91
C LEU A 332 -9.02 -14.29 14.24
N THR A 333 -9.98 -14.07 15.15
CA THR A 333 -10.89 -15.10 15.61
C THR A 333 -12.31 -14.72 15.19
N HIS A 334 -12.99 -15.61 14.47
CA HIS A 334 -14.34 -15.39 13.98
C HIS A 334 -15.09 -16.73 13.88
N GLU A 335 -16.43 -16.68 13.90
CA GLU A 335 -17.26 -17.89 13.82
C GLU A 335 -17.13 -18.64 12.49
N SER A 336 -16.84 -17.91 11.40
CA SER A 336 -16.67 -18.50 10.07
C SER A 336 -15.30 -19.12 9.84
N MET A 337 -14.24 -18.51 10.37
CA MET A 337 -12.88 -19.05 10.31
C MET A 337 -11.96 -18.34 11.30
N ASN A 338 -10.98 -19.08 11.82
CA ASN A 338 -9.80 -18.53 12.45
C ASN A 338 -8.70 -18.26 11.41
N VAL A 339 -7.97 -17.16 11.60
CA VAL A 339 -6.83 -16.76 10.76
C VAL A 339 -5.62 -16.47 11.64
N VAL A 340 -4.43 -16.88 11.19
CA VAL A 340 -3.15 -16.52 11.79
C VAL A 340 -2.22 -16.00 10.70
N ILE A 341 -1.69 -14.79 10.89
CA ILE A 341 -0.64 -14.21 10.04
C ILE A 341 0.66 -14.24 10.84
N ILE A 342 1.72 -14.79 10.26
CA ILE A 342 3.09 -14.77 10.84
C ILE A 342 4.06 -14.19 9.83
N GLY A 343 5.11 -13.51 10.29
CA GLY A 343 6.14 -12.97 9.40
C GLY A 343 7.44 -12.63 10.11
N ASN A 344 8.55 -12.74 9.37
CA ASN A 344 9.89 -12.45 9.86
C ASN A 344 10.40 -11.10 9.33
N PHE A 345 10.39 -10.09 10.20
CA PHE A 345 10.94 -8.77 9.91
C PHE A 345 12.44 -8.66 10.22
N ASP A 346 13.12 -9.73 10.62
CA ASP A 346 14.58 -9.74 10.71
C ASP A 346 15.24 -9.90 9.32
N VAL A 347 16.57 -9.76 9.29
CA VAL A 347 17.45 -10.06 8.14
C VAL A 347 18.12 -11.44 8.27
N ILE A 348 17.83 -12.19 9.34
CA ILE A 348 18.25 -13.58 9.52
C ILE A 348 17.06 -14.51 9.79
N THR A 349 17.25 -15.80 9.56
CA THR A 349 16.23 -16.81 9.83
C THR A 349 15.86 -16.83 11.31
N ARG A 350 14.55 -16.86 11.60
CA ARG A 350 14.00 -16.88 12.95
C ARG A 350 12.93 -17.96 13.09
N SER A 351 12.69 -18.39 14.32
CA SER A 351 11.57 -19.27 14.66
C SER A 351 10.47 -18.47 15.32
N ILE A 352 9.21 -18.82 15.02
CA ILE A 352 8.03 -18.25 15.66
C ILE A 352 7.06 -19.37 16.03
N SER A 353 6.41 -19.24 17.19
CA SER A 353 5.19 -20.00 17.47
C SER A 353 3.98 -19.21 16.94
N PRO A 354 3.24 -19.72 15.95
CA PRO A 354 2.00 -19.08 15.49
C PRO A 354 0.91 -19.10 16.57
N SER A 355 1.04 -19.92 17.62
CA SER A 355 0.04 -20.08 18.67
C SER A 355 -1.38 -20.28 18.11
N PHE A 356 -1.56 -21.21 17.16
CA PHE A 356 -2.84 -21.47 16.48
C PHE A 356 -4.00 -21.60 17.48
N GLN A 357 -5.17 -21.05 17.13
CA GLN A 357 -6.34 -21.05 18.02
C GLN A 357 -6.87 -22.47 18.29
N ASN A 358 -6.60 -23.43 17.40
CA ASN A 358 -7.03 -24.82 17.51
C ASN A 358 -6.10 -25.76 16.71
N THR A 359 -6.11 -27.04 17.07
CA THR A 359 -5.51 -28.11 16.28
C THR A 359 -6.36 -28.45 15.06
N GLY A 360 -5.80 -29.21 14.11
CA GLY A 360 -6.44 -29.63 12.87
C GLY A 360 -5.77 -29.04 11.63
N ILE A 361 -6.42 -29.17 10.47
CA ILE A 361 -5.89 -28.70 9.20
C ILE A 361 -6.06 -27.18 9.08
N TRP A 362 -4.96 -26.51 8.75
CA TRP A 362 -4.92 -25.10 8.36
C TRP A 362 -4.42 -24.99 6.93
N TYR A 363 -4.83 -23.96 6.21
CA TYR A 363 -4.47 -23.71 4.81
C TYR A 363 -3.70 -22.40 4.68
N ASP A 364 -2.58 -22.43 3.98
CA ASP A 364 -1.86 -21.21 3.60
C ASP A 364 -2.56 -20.56 2.40
N TYR A 365 -2.88 -19.26 2.53
CA TYR A 365 -3.62 -18.53 1.50
C TYR A 365 -2.86 -18.40 0.18
N PHE A 366 -1.55 -18.13 0.22
CA PHE A 366 -0.79 -17.82 -0.98
C PHE A 366 -0.27 -19.08 -1.68
N SER A 367 0.14 -20.11 -0.94
CA SER A 367 0.56 -21.38 -1.56
C SER A 367 -0.62 -22.30 -1.86
N GLY A 368 -1.70 -22.22 -1.08
CA GLY A 368 -2.84 -23.14 -1.14
C GLY A 368 -2.57 -24.52 -0.49
N ASP A 369 -1.38 -24.70 0.09
CA ASP A 369 -1.01 -25.91 0.81
C ASP A 369 -1.71 -25.97 2.17
N SER A 370 -1.61 -27.13 2.81
CA SER A 370 -2.18 -27.38 4.12
C SER A 370 -1.12 -27.78 5.14
N LEU A 371 -1.32 -27.35 6.38
CA LEU A 371 -0.55 -27.74 7.56
C LEU A 371 -1.48 -28.46 8.55
N ASP A 372 -1.14 -29.69 8.94
CA ASP A 372 -1.83 -30.40 10.02
C ASP A 372 -1.24 -29.99 11.38
N VAL A 373 -1.95 -29.12 12.09
CA VAL A 373 -1.53 -28.57 13.39
C VAL A 373 -1.95 -29.54 14.49
N THR A 374 -0.99 -30.33 14.97
CA THR A 374 -1.19 -31.25 16.11
C THR A 374 -0.84 -30.63 17.46
N ASP A 375 -0.02 -29.57 17.45
CA ASP A 375 0.31 -28.72 18.60
C ASP A 375 0.12 -27.25 18.22
N THR A 376 -0.77 -26.56 18.94
CA THR A 376 -1.01 -25.12 18.75
C THR A 376 0.24 -24.27 18.94
N GLN A 377 1.24 -24.75 19.69
CA GLN A 377 2.50 -24.07 19.95
C GLN A 377 3.64 -24.53 19.03
N ILE A 378 3.35 -25.23 17.93
CA ILE A 378 4.35 -25.66 16.95
C ILE A 378 5.25 -24.48 16.55
N SER A 379 6.56 -24.72 16.57
CA SER A 379 7.55 -23.73 16.12
C SER A 379 7.74 -23.84 14.60
N ILE A 380 7.53 -22.73 13.89
CA ILE A 380 7.78 -22.62 12.45
C ILE A 380 9.02 -21.75 12.24
N GLN A 381 9.93 -22.21 11.38
CA GLN A 381 11.09 -21.44 10.95
C GLN A 381 10.71 -20.58 9.74
N LEU A 382 11.09 -19.31 9.76
CA LEU A 382 10.85 -18.34 8.71
C LEU A 382 12.18 -17.73 8.25
N ASN A 383 12.42 -17.73 6.96
CA ASN A 383 13.52 -16.99 6.33
C ASN A 383 13.29 -15.48 6.43
N PRO A 384 14.33 -14.65 6.23
CA PRO A 384 14.18 -13.20 6.22
C PRO A 384 13.13 -12.72 5.22
N GLY A 385 12.16 -11.92 5.67
CA GLY A 385 11.07 -11.40 4.82
C GLY A 385 9.93 -12.39 4.55
N GLU A 386 10.05 -13.64 4.98
CA GLU A 386 9.02 -14.67 4.78
C GLU A 386 7.79 -14.39 5.65
N PHE A 387 6.60 -14.65 5.12
CA PHE A 387 5.34 -14.56 5.84
C PHE A 387 4.31 -15.55 5.31
N HIS A 388 3.35 -15.87 6.16
CA HIS A 388 2.25 -16.77 5.86
C HIS A 388 0.94 -16.21 6.40
N ILE A 389 -0.16 -16.54 5.70
CA ILE A 389 -1.53 -16.30 6.16
C ILE A 389 -2.22 -17.65 6.20
N TYR A 390 -2.32 -18.22 7.39
CA TYR A 390 -3.01 -19.48 7.63
C TYR A 390 -4.47 -19.24 7.98
N SER A 391 -5.35 -20.06 7.45
CA SER A 391 -6.78 -20.05 7.78
C SER A 391 -7.31 -21.46 7.99
N THR A 392 -8.35 -21.59 8.80
CA THR A 392 -9.04 -22.88 9.04
C THR A 392 -9.91 -23.31 7.87
N GLU A 393 -10.26 -22.38 6.99
CA GLU A 393 -11.04 -22.62 5.77
C GLU A 393 -10.16 -22.50 4.53
N LYS A 394 -10.37 -23.35 3.52
CA LYS A 394 -9.59 -23.29 2.29
C LYS A 394 -10.11 -22.17 1.39
N LEU A 395 -9.35 -21.07 1.31
CA LEU A 395 -9.69 -19.91 0.50
C LEU A 395 -9.23 -20.05 -0.97
N PRO A 396 -9.84 -19.33 -1.94
CA PRO A 396 -9.34 -19.26 -3.31
C PRO A 396 -7.93 -18.66 -3.34
N VAL A 397 -6.97 -19.46 -3.80
CA VAL A 397 -5.56 -19.04 -3.91
C VAL A 397 -5.44 -17.92 -4.96
N PRO A 398 -4.68 -16.85 -4.69
CA PRO A 398 -4.39 -15.81 -5.68
C PRO A 398 -3.53 -16.37 -6.83
N GLU A 399 -3.16 -15.52 -7.79
CA GLU A 399 -2.24 -15.92 -8.87
C GLU A 399 -0.96 -16.54 -8.28
N LYS A 400 -0.53 -17.68 -8.85
CA LYS A 400 0.67 -18.38 -8.37
C LYS A 400 1.89 -17.48 -8.45
N ASP A 401 2.82 -17.70 -7.54
CA ASP A 401 4.15 -17.10 -7.56
C ASP A 401 4.19 -15.57 -7.37
N ILE A 402 3.09 -14.90 -7.03
CA ILE A 402 3.11 -13.44 -6.77
C ILE A 402 3.91 -13.05 -5.53
N LEU A 403 4.16 -13.98 -4.61
CA LEU A 403 5.06 -13.77 -3.47
C LEU A 403 6.52 -13.99 -3.83
N LEU A 404 6.81 -14.80 -4.85
CA LEU A 404 8.16 -14.93 -5.37
C LEU A 404 8.52 -13.59 -6.01
N GLY A 405 9.44 -12.86 -5.38
CA GLY A 405 10.27 -11.95 -6.17
C GLY A 405 11.18 -12.80 -7.05
N ASP A 406 11.76 -12.23 -8.10
CA ASP A 406 13.02 -12.73 -8.66
C ASP A 406 14.11 -12.60 -7.56
N LEU A 407 13.96 -13.33 -6.45
CA LEU A 407 15.07 -13.72 -5.63
C LEU A 407 15.91 -14.56 -6.59
N GLU A 408 16.98 -13.96 -7.08
CA GLU A 408 18.22 -14.71 -7.28
C GLU A 408 18.59 -15.32 -5.93
N ILE A 409 17.83 -16.32 -5.51
CA ILE A 409 18.37 -17.29 -4.61
C ILE A 409 19.49 -17.91 -5.45
N ASN A 410 20.74 -17.59 -5.12
CA ASN A 410 21.92 -18.36 -5.52
C ASN A 410 21.83 -19.83 -5.07
N THR A 411 20.65 -20.32 -4.65
CA THR A 411 20.30 -21.71 -4.82
C THR A 411 20.17 -21.97 -6.31
N THR A 412 21.10 -22.74 -6.84
CA THR A 412 20.83 -23.54 -8.04
C THR A 412 19.38 -24.06 -8.00
N PRO A 413 18.56 -23.78 -9.02
CA PRO A 413 17.17 -24.22 -9.07
C PRO A 413 17.04 -25.71 -8.75
N ASN A 414 15.99 -26.10 -8.00
CA ASN A 414 15.71 -27.51 -7.74
C ASN A 414 14.95 -28.17 -8.89
N ASP A 415 14.24 -27.37 -9.69
CA ASP A 415 13.40 -27.81 -10.80
C ASP A 415 13.65 -27.02 -12.09
N PHE A 416 13.31 -27.66 -13.22
CA PHE A 416 13.20 -26.99 -14.50
C PHE A 416 11.89 -26.21 -14.58
N ASN A 417 11.98 -24.92 -14.91
CA ASN A 417 10.83 -24.09 -15.23
C ASN A 417 11.08 -23.32 -16.51
N LEU A 418 10.16 -23.41 -17.47
CA LEU A 418 10.03 -22.42 -18.54
C LEU A 418 9.06 -21.35 -18.04
N LEU A 419 9.40 -20.06 -18.14
CA LEU A 419 8.48 -18.97 -17.78
C LEU A 419 7.67 -18.50 -18.99
N GLN A 420 6.53 -17.86 -18.71
CA GLN A 420 5.75 -17.18 -19.74
C GLN A 420 6.58 -16.02 -20.32
N ASN A 421 6.68 -15.91 -21.65
CA ASN A 421 7.41 -14.84 -22.29
C ASN A 421 6.77 -13.48 -21.96
N TYR A 422 7.58 -12.44 -21.77
CA TYR A 422 7.09 -11.10 -21.46
C TYR A 422 7.81 -10.03 -22.29
N PRO A 423 7.08 -9.08 -22.91
CA PRO A 423 5.62 -9.02 -22.98
C PRO A 423 4.97 -10.19 -23.75
N ASN A 424 3.68 -10.47 -23.50
CA ASN A 424 2.85 -11.39 -24.29
C ASN A 424 1.36 -10.95 -24.21
N PRO A 425 0.76 -10.42 -25.30
CA PRO A 425 1.31 -10.30 -26.65
C PRO A 425 2.50 -9.34 -26.75
N PHE A 426 3.34 -9.49 -27.78
CA PHE A 426 4.52 -8.64 -27.99
C PHE A 426 4.66 -8.09 -29.40
N ASN A 427 5.37 -6.97 -29.53
CA ASN A 427 5.75 -6.35 -30.81
C ASN A 427 7.00 -5.46 -30.64
N PRO A 428 8.14 -5.72 -31.32
CA PRO A 428 8.51 -6.96 -31.98
C PRO A 428 9.31 -7.91 -31.09
N SER A 429 9.68 -7.50 -29.86
CA SER A 429 10.55 -8.27 -28.98
C SER A 429 9.85 -8.72 -27.70
N THR A 430 10.27 -9.88 -27.21
CA THR A 430 9.85 -10.46 -25.94
C THR A 430 11.04 -11.15 -25.29
N THR A 431 11.00 -11.28 -23.97
CA THR A 431 11.99 -12.01 -23.19
C THR A 431 11.40 -13.36 -22.78
N ILE A 432 12.18 -14.44 -22.94
CA ILE A 432 11.87 -15.78 -22.44
C ILE A 432 12.88 -16.13 -21.35
N LYS A 433 12.39 -16.34 -20.12
CA LYS A 433 13.20 -16.81 -18.97
C LYS A 433 12.99 -18.32 -18.74
N TYR A 434 14.03 -19.01 -18.29
CA TYR A 434 13.96 -20.42 -17.87
C TYR A 434 15.05 -20.79 -16.86
N THR A 435 14.83 -21.88 -16.12
CA THR A 435 15.77 -22.39 -15.10
C THR A 435 16.31 -23.77 -15.46
N ILE A 436 17.56 -24.04 -15.10
CA ILE A 436 18.21 -25.35 -15.21
C ILE A 436 18.60 -25.82 -13.80
N PRO A 437 18.09 -26.98 -13.32
CA PRO A 437 18.32 -27.39 -11.95
C PRO A 437 19.65 -28.09 -11.71
N SER A 438 20.14 -28.02 -10.47
CA SER A 438 21.39 -28.68 -10.03
C SER A 438 21.31 -30.21 -10.03
N ASN A 439 20.12 -30.80 -9.97
CA ASN A 439 19.91 -32.24 -9.89
C ASN A 439 19.62 -32.90 -11.26
N ILE A 440 19.75 -32.18 -12.38
CA ILE A 440 19.40 -32.73 -13.70
C ILE A 440 20.16 -34.04 -13.97
N LYS A 441 19.42 -35.08 -14.38
CA LYS A 441 19.95 -36.44 -14.64
C LYS A 441 20.72 -36.57 -15.96
N SER A 442 20.48 -35.67 -16.92
CA SER A 442 21.12 -35.63 -18.25
C SER A 442 22.30 -34.65 -18.31
N LYS A 443 23.26 -34.77 -17.39
CA LYS A 443 24.49 -33.95 -17.42
C LYS A 443 25.58 -34.60 -18.27
N THR A 444 26.36 -33.76 -18.96
CA THR A 444 27.67 -34.15 -19.49
C THR A 444 28.70 -34.24 -18.36
N ALA A 445 29.89 -34.79 -18.63
CA ALA A 445 30.95 -34.95 -17.64
C ALA A 445 31.40 -33.65 -16.93
N ASN A 446 31.11 -32.47 -17.52
CA ASN A 446 31.44 -31.17 -16.94
C ASN A 446 30.27 -30.52 -16.15
N GLY A 447 29.17 -31.25 -15.93
CA GLY A 447 28.02 -30.81 -15.15
C GLY A 447 26.99 -29.97 -15.90
N SER A 448 27.15 -29.75 -17.21
CA SER A 448 26.20 -29.02 -18.06
C SER A 448 25.13 -29.92 -18.70
N ALA A 449 23.97 -29.36 -19.02
CA ALA A 449 22.88 -29.99 -19.75
C ALA A 449 22.76 -29.40 -21.17
N PHE A 450 22.46 -30.23 -22.16
CA PHE A 450 22.18 -29.75 -23.50
C PHE A 450 20.75 -29.19 -23.56
N VAL A 451 20.62 -27.90 -23.87
CA VAL A 451 19.35 -27.16 -23.90
C VAL A 451 19.02 -26.75 -25.32
N GLN A 452 17.79 -27.01 -25.73
CA GLN A 452 17.21 -26.48 -26.95
C GLN A 452 15.95 -25.69 -26.65
N LEU A 453 15.90 -24.42 -27.06
CA LEU A 453 14.71 -23.57 -27.01
C LEU A 453 14.33 -23.20 -28.43
N ASN A 454 13.14 -23.64 -28.87
CA ASN A 454 12.68 -23.49 -30.24
C ASN A 454 11.30 -22.83 -30.27
N VAL A 455 11.05 -22.04 -31.31
CA VAL A 455 9.75 -21.43 -31.60
C VAL A 455 9.08 -22.18 -32.75
N PHE A 456 7.77 -22.41 -32.65
CA PHE A 456 6.92 -23.12 -33.59
C PHE A 456 5.68 -22.29 -33.93
N ASP A 457 5.20 -22.42 -35.16
CA ASP A 457 3.87 -21.93 -35.56
C ASP A 457 2.76 -22.89 -35.13
N ILE A 458 1.49 -22.53 -35.42
CA ILE A 458 0.32 -23.34 -35.08
C ILE A 458 0.26 -24.71 -35.79
N LEU A 459 1.01 -24.88 -36.89
CA LEU A 459 1.13 -26.15 -37.61
C LEU A 459 2.27 -27.02 -37.06
N GLY A 460 2.97 -26.55 -36.02
CA GLY A 460 4.11 -27.25 -35.43
C GLY A 460 5.40 -27.13 -36.26
N LYS A 461 5.45 -26.24 -37.26
CA LYS A 461 6.68 -25.97 -38.01
C LYS A 461 7.57 -25.07 -37.15
N ARG A 462 8.82 -25.48 -36.95
CA ARG A 462 9.83 -24.67 -36.25
C ARG A 462 10.17 -23.43 -37.09
N VAL A 463 10.01 -22.25 -36.51
CA VAL A 463 10.26 -20.95 -37.14
C VAL A 463 11.47 -20.22 -36.55
N ALA A 464 11.94 -20.59 -35.36
CA ALA A 464 13.19 -20.08 -34.80
C ALA A 464 13.82 -21.08 -33.83
N THR A 465 15.15 -21.00 -33.67
CA THR A 465 15.89 -21.66 -32.59
C THR A 465 16.62 -20.58 -31.81
N LEU A 466 16.26 -20.43 -30.54
CA LEU A 466 16.76 -19.38 -29.65
C LEU A 466 17.94 -19.85 -28.81
N VAL A 467 17.95 -21.14 -28.46
CA VAL A 467 19.03 -21.79 -27.70
C VAL A 467 19.28 -23.16 -28.31
N ASN A 468 20.55 -23.53 -28.48
CA ASN A 468 20.96 -24.84 -28.95
C ASN A 468 22.39 -25.15 -28.48
N GLN A 469 22.60 -25.26 -27.16
CA GLN A 469 23.94 -25.39 -26.58
C GLN A 469 23.92 -26.08 -25.21
N ASN A 470 25.10 -26.42 -24.71
CA ASN A 470 25.26 -26.90 -23.34
C ASN A 470 25.27 -25.73 -22.35
N GLN A 471 24.45 -25.80 -21.31
CA GLN A 471 24.33 -24.80 -20.24
C GLN A 471 24.49 -25.43 -18.86
N LYS A 472 25.09 -24.71 -17.92
CA LYS A 472 25.24 -25.17 -16.53
C LYS A 472 23.92 -24.97 -15.77
N PRO A 473 23.72 -25.59 -14.60
CA PRO A 473 22.61 -25.22 -13.72
C PRO A 473 22.61 -23.72 -13.43
N GLY A 474 21.44 -23.08 -13.47
CA GLY A 474 21.29 -21.63 -13.32
C GLY A 474 20.01 -21.08 -13.95
N ASN A 475 19.85 -19.76 -13.86
CA ASN A 475 18.76 -19.01 -14.47
C ASN A 475 19.24 -18.40 -15.80
N TYR A 476 18.37 -18.40 -16.80
CA TYR A 476 18.70 -17.95 -18.15
C TYR A 476 17.60 -17.08 -18.73
N GLU A 477 18.02 -16.08 -19.51
CA GLU A 477 17.15 -15.17 -20.23
C GLU A 477 17.57 -15.14 -21.71
N VAL A 478 16.58 -15.16 -22.61
CA VAL A 478 16.80 -15.03 -24.05
C VAL A 478 15.78 -14.07 -24.64
N GLU A 479 16.29 -13.03 -25.31
CA GLU A 479 15.47 -12.12 -26.10
C GLU A 479 15.06 -12.80 -27.42
N PHE A 480 13.78 -12.67 -27.78
CA PHE A 480 13.24 -13.09 -29.05
C PHE A 480 12.65 -11.90 -29.79
N ASN A 481 13.21 -11.57 -30.96
CA ASN A 481 12.71 -10.51 -31.83
C ASN A 481 12.09 -11.09 -33.10
N SER A 482 10.79 -10.87 -33.30
CA SER A 482 10.04 -11.42 -34.43
C SER A 482 10.34 -10.73 -35.77
N SER A 483 11.04 -9.59 -35.77
CA SER A 483 11.39 -8.84 -37.00
C SER A 483 12.67 -9.31 -37.67
N ASN A 484 13.58 -9.92 -36.92
CA ASN A 484 14.94 -10.24 -37.37
C ASN A 484 15.27 -11.69 -37.05
N LEU A 485 14.72 -12.62 -37.84
CA LEU A 485 15.11 -14.01 -37.80
C LEU A 485 16.36 -14.19 -38.68
N HIS A 486 17.47 -14.61 -38.10
CA HIS A 486 18.70 -14.92 -38.83
C HIS A 486 18.40 -15.98 -39.93
N GLY A 487 18.28 -15.53 -41.18
CA GLY A 487 18.17 -16.40 -42.36
C GLY A 487 16.94 -16.20 -43.26
N ASP A 488 15.88 -15.52 -42.80
CA ASP A 488 14.68 -15.28 -43.61
C ASP A 488 14.31 -13.78 -43.64
N ALA A 489 14.26 -13.21 -44.85
CA ALA A 489 14.00 -11.78 -45.10
C ALA A 489 12.56 -11.30 -44.78
N GLN A 490 11.75 -12.14 -44.13
CA GLN A 490 10.38 -11.83 -43.73
C GLN A 490 10.17 -12.25 -42.27
N GLY A 491 10.23 -11.29 -41.34
CA GLY A 491 9.89 -11.54 -39.94
C GLY A 491 8.48 -12.11 -39.76
N LEU A 492 8.18 -12.68 -38.59
CA LEU A 492 6.93 -13.39 -38.32
C LEU A 492 5.68 -12.49 -38.45
N SER A 493 4.55 -13.07 -38.85
CA SER A 493 3.24 -12.42 -38.91
C SER A 493 2.60 -12.32 -37.52
N SER A 494 1.63 -11.43 -37.33
CA SER A 494 0.78 -11.47 -36.12
C SER A 494 0.10 -12.82 -36.01
N GLY A 495 0.00 -13.37 -34.81
CA GLY A 495 -0.61 -14.68 -34.60
C GLY A 495 -0.15 -15.39 -33.34
N ILE A 496 -0.65 -16.63 -33.18
CA ILE A 496 -0.28 -17.51 -32.06
C ILE A 496 0.93 -18.36 -32.47
N TYR A 497 1.93 -18.37 -31.60
CA TYR A 497 3.12 -19.20 -31.70
C TYR A 497 3.34 -19.97 -30.40
N PHE A 498 4.18 -20.97 -30.45
CA PHE A 498 4.56 -21.77 -29.29
C PHE A 498 6.08 -21.80 -29.17
N TYR A 499 6.60 -21.66 -27.97
CA TYR A 499 8.02 -21.92 -27.72
C TYR A 499 8.15 -23.11 -26.80
N SER A 500 9.06 -24.02 -27.13
CA SER A 500 9.31 -25.26 -26.39
C SER A 500 10.77 -25.35 -26.03
N ILE A 501 11.01 -25.63 -24.75
CA ILE A 501 12.33 -25.96 -24.23
C ILE A 501 12.46 -27.47 -24.06
N SER A 502 13.63 -28.02 -24.37
CA SER A 502 13.98 -29.40 -24.06
C SER A 502 15.38 -29.50 -23.48
N ALA A 503 15.53 -30.28 -22.41
CA ALA A 503 16.80 -30.58 -21.76
C ALA A 503 16.78 -32.01 -21.18
N GLY A 504 17.43 -32.95 -21.86
CA GLY A 504 17.31 -34.38 -21.53
C GLY A 504 15.86 -34.88 -21.69
N ASN A 505 15.29 -35.44 -20.61
CA ASN A 505 13.89 -35.92 -20.59
C ASN A 505 12.87 -34.81 -20.29
N PHE A 506 13.31 -33.61 -19.90
CA PHE A 506 12.41 -32.50 -19.64
C PHE A 506 11.99 -31.84 -20.95
N ARG A 507 10.69 -31.57 -21.09
CA ARG A 507 10.13 -30.78 -22.18
C ARG A 507 8.94 -29.98 -21.68
N GLU A 508 8.97 -28.68 -21.91
CA GLU A 508 7.84 -27.78 -21.63
C GLU A 508 7.56 -26.93 -22.88
N THR A 509 6.30 -26.52 -23.05
CA THR A 509 5.86 -25.67 -24.15
C THR A 509 4.92 -24.60 -23.62
N LYS A 510 5.10 -23.35 -24.03
CA LYS A 510 4.18 -22.26 -23.72
C LYS A 510 3.76 -21.51 -24.98
N LYS A 511 2.62 -20.84 -24.88
CA LYS A 511 1.99 -20.08 -25.97
C LYS A 511 2.44 -18.63 -25.91
N MET A 512 2.74 -18.03 -27.05
CA MET A 512 2.99 -16.60 -27.20
C MET A 512 2.19 -16.01 -28.35
N ILE A 513 1.93 -14.71 -28.30
CA ILE A 513 1.11 -13.97 -29.27
C ILE A 513 1.96 -12.83 -29.82
N ILE A 514 2.14 -12.80 -31.13
CA ILE A 514 2.82 -11.71 -31.85
C ILE A 514 1.75 -10.72 -32.32
N LEU A 515 1.94 -9.44 -32.02
CA LEU A 515 1.21 -8.33 -32.63
C LEU A 515 2.16 -7.64 -33.61
N LYS A 516 1.66 -7.23 -34.77
CA LYS A 516 2.45 -6.45 -35.73
C LYS A 516 1.75 -5.13 -35.97
#